data_AF-A0A528WT48-F1
#
_entry.id   AF-A0A528WT48-F1
#
_cell.length_a   1.000
_cell.length_b   1.000
_cell.length_c   1.000
_cell.angle_alpha   90.00
_cell.angle_beta   90.00
_cell.angle_gamma   90.00
#
_symmetry.space_group_name_H-M   'P 1'
#
loop_
_entity.id
_entity.type
_entity.pdbx_description
1 polymer ?
#
loop_
_entity_poly.entity_id
_entity_poly.type
_entity_poly.pdbx_seq_one_letter_code
_entity_poly.pdbx_strand_id
1 'polypeptide(L)' 'RRTISLLILDLIGATAAGLRSPLADAARKSALEAYGEGLISIWLTEDRSSVVGAAMANSAAASALDIDD' A
#
# COMPACT_ATOMS: atom_id res chain seq x y z
N ARG A 1 -20.12 -11.71 2.86
CA ARG A 1 -19.01 -11.92 3.84
C ARG A 1 -17.85 -12.72 3.24
N ARG A 2 -18.05 -13.97 2.78
CA ARG A 2 -16.97 -14.79 2.19
C ARG A 2 -16.23 -14.08 1.04
N THR A 3 -16.95 -13.50 0.09
CA THR A 3 -16.35 -12.77 -1.04
C THR A 3 -15.48 -11.61 -0.55
N ILE A 4 -16.01 -10.73 0.31
CA ILE A 4 -15.25 -9.61 0.88
C ILE A 4 -13.97 -10.08 1.58
N SER A 5 -14.02 -11.19 2.32
CA SER A 5 -12.82 -11.75 2.96
C SER A 5 -11.78 -12.26 1.95
N LEU A 6 -12.23 -12.78 0.80
CA LEU A 6 -11.32 -13.18 -0.28
C LEU A 6 -10.69 -11.95 -0.94
N LEU A 7 -11.47 -10.90 -1.23
CA LEU A 7 -10.92 -9.67 -1.84
C LEU A 7 -9.91 -8.99 -0.91
N ILE A 8 -10.18 -8.95 0.40
CA ILE A 8 -9.21 -8.39 1.37
C ILE A 8 -7.94 -9.24 1.41
N LEU A 9 -8.07 -10.57 1.36
CA LEU A 9 -6.90 -11.46 1.34
C LEU A 9 -6.08 -11.26 0.06
N ASP A 10 -6.75 -11.16 -1.08
CA ASP A 10 -6.13 -10.90 -2.38
C ASP A 10 -5.37 -9.58 -2.37
N LEU A 11 -6.03 -8.49 -1.98
CA LEU A 11 -5.43 -7.16 -1.87
C LEU A 11 -4.15 -7.14 -1.00
N ILE A 12 -4.18 -7.79 0.17
CA ILE A 12 -3.01 -7.87 1.05
C ILE A 12 -1.92 -8.75 0.43
N GLY A 13 -2.29 -9.82 -0.29
CA GLY A 13 -1.37 -10.66 -1.05
C GLY A 13 -0.68 -9.92 -2.19
N ALA A 14 -1.44 -9.19 -3.01
CA ALA A 14 -0.94 -8.35 -4.08
C ALA A 14 0.00 -7.25 -3.54
N THR A 15 -0.39 -6.61 -2.43
CA THR A 15 0.48 -5.64 -1.72
C THR A 15 1.80 -6.27 -1.30
N ALA A 16 1.78 -7.47 -0.71
CA ALA A 16 2.99 -8.16 -0.26
C ALA A 16 3.91 -8.53 -1.44
N ALA A 17 3.33 -8.97 -2.56
CA ALA A 17 4.08 -9.28 -3.77
C ALA A 17 4.70 -8.01 -4.41
N GLY A 18 3.94 -6.91 -4.45
CA GLY A 18 4.34 -5.63 -5.01
C GLY A 18 5.25 -4.77 -4.12
N LEU A 19 5.41 -5.11 -2.84
CA LEU A 19 6.06 -4.31 -1.80
C LEU A 19 7.45 -3.77 -2.17
N ARG A 20 8.26 -4.57 -2.87
CA ARG A 20 9.63 -4.23 -3.28
C ARG A 20 9.74 -3.78 -4.74
N SER A 21 8.62 -3.55 -5.41
CA SER A 21 8.63 -3.00 -6.76
C SER A 21 9.15 -1.56 -6.74
N PRO A 22 9.76 -1.07 -7.84
CA PRO A 22 10.15 0.33 -7.96
C PRO A 22 8.97 1.30 -7.79
N LEU A 23 7.78 0.90 -8.26
CA LEU A 23 6.56 1.70 -8.13
C LEU A 23 6.15 1.86 -6.66
N ALA A 24 6.12 0.76 -5.89
CA ALA A 24 5.78 0.81 -4.47
C ALA A 24 6.79 1.64 -3.67
N ASP A 25 8.09 1.53 -3.97
CA ASP A 25 9.13 2.33 -3.30
C ASP A 25 8.97 3.84 -3.61
N ALA A 26 8.75 4.19 -4.88
CA ALA A 26 8.53 5.58 -5.29
C ALA A 26 7.26 6.17 -4.68
N ALA A 27 6.16 5.39 -4.64
CA ALA A 27 4.91 5.81 -4.03
C ALA A 27 5.05 6.04 -2.53
N ARG A 28 5.78 5.18 -1.81
CA ARG A 28 6.04 5.34 -0.37
C ARG A 28 6.84 6.60 -0.07
N LYS A 29 7.93 6.85 -0.82
CA LYS A 29 8.71 8.09 -0.68
C LYS A 29 7.86 9.33 -0.97
N SER A 30 7.11 9.30 -2.07
CA SER A 30 6.19 10.39 -2.45
C SER A 30 5.11 10.62 -1.39
N ALA A 31 4.62 9.56 -0.75
CA ALA A 31 3.63 9.66 0.31
C ALA A 31 4.17 10.43 1.53
N LEU A 32 5.39 10.10 1.96
CA LEU A 32 6.05 10.75 3.09
C LEU A 32 6.40 12.22 2.78
N GLU A 33 6.90 12.49 1.57
CA GLU A 33 7.31 13.83 1.16
C GLU A 33 6.10 14.77 0.94
N ALA A 34 5.04 14.29 0.27
CA ALA A 34 3.92 15.15 -0.14
C ALA A 34 2.83 15.27 0.93
N TYR A 35 2.59 14.21 1.71
CA TYR A 35 1.49 14.17 2.68
C TYR A 35 1.96 14.16 4.14
N GLY A 36 3.27 14.19 4.36
CA GLY A 36 3.90 14.28 5.67
C GLY A 36 3.78 13.01 6.52
N GLU A 37 4.39 13.10 7.70
CA GLU A 37 4.33 12.08 8.73
C GLU A 37 2.92 11.96 9.34
N GLY A 38 2.64 10.82 9.95
CA GLY A 38 1.39 10.62 10.66
C GLY A 38 1.34 9.28 11.39
N LEU A 39 0.15 8.92 11.84
CA LEU A 39 -0.06 7.72 12.65
C LEU A 39 -0.59 6.53 11.84
N ILE A 40 -0.77 6.64 10.53
CA ILE A 40 -1.32 5.54 9.72
C ILE A 40 -0.17 4.78 9.07
N SER A 41 -0.17 3.46 9.25
CA SER A 41 0.86 2.58 8.72
C SER A 41 0.79 2.48 7.19
N ILE A 42 1.96 2.53 6.57
CA ILE A 42 2.17 1.99 5.22
C ILE A 42 2.38 0.49 5.39
N TRP A 43 1.48 -0.31 4.80
CA TRP A 43 1.37 -1.75 5.04
C TRP A 43 2.68 -2.47 4.76
N LEU A 44 3.00 -3.45 5.61
CA LEU A 44 4.18 -4.32 5.49
C LEU A 44 5.52 -3.57 5.53
N THR A 45 5.53 -2.35 6.08
CA THR A 45 6.73 -1.54 6.34
C THR A 45 6.71 -1.00 7.77
N GLU A 46 7.81 -0.37 8.17
CA GLU A 46 7.90 0.38 9.43
C GLU A 46 7.42 1.84 9.27
N ASP A 47 7.16 2.28 8.04
CA ASP A 47 6.82 3.66 7.73
C ASP A 47 5.36 4.01 8.10
N ARG A 48 5.17 5.28 8.47
CA ARG A 48 3.86 5.84 8.80
C ARG A 48 3.68 7.20 8.13
N SER A 49 2.47 7.50 7.69
CA SER A 49 2.11 8.75 7.05
C SER A 49 0.74 9.24 7.55
N SER A 50 0.29 10.38 7.02
CA SER A 50 -1.10 10.79 7.13
C SER A 50 -2.03 9.74 6.52
N VAL A 51 -3.33 9.85 6.83
CA VAL A 51 -4.34 8.92 6.30
C VAL A 51 -4.37 8.88 4.77
N VAL A 52 -4.15 10.03 4.12
CA VAL A 52 -4.16 10.13 2.65
C VAL A 52 -2.89 9.55 2.06
N GLY A 53 -1.72 9.88 2.63
CA GLY A 53 -0.43 9.36 2.15
C GLY A 53 -0.34 7.84 2.30
N ALA A 54 -0.76 7.31 3.45
CA ALA A 54 -0.76 5.86 3.68
C ALA A 54 -1.74 5.12 2.76
N ALA A 55 -2.94 5.66 2.54
CA ALA A 55 -3.89 5.07 1.60
C ALA A 55 -3.33 5.02 0.17
N MET A 56 -2.75 6.13 -0.31
CA MET A 56 -2.13 6.19 -1.63
C MET A 56 -0.98 5.19 -1.77
N ALA A 57 -0.06 5.13 -0.81
CA ALA A 57 1.08 4.21 -0.84
C ALA A 57 0.64 2.73 -0.82
N ASN A 58 -0.35 2.39 0.00
CA ASN A 58 -0.87 1.03 0.11
C ASN A 58 -1.57 0.59 -1.18
N SER A 59 -2.39 1.45 -1.77
CA SER A 59 -3.04 1.18 -3.06
C SER A 59 -2.02 1.04 -4.19
N ALA A 60 -0.99 1.90 -4.22
CA ALA A 60 0.07 1.80 -5.22
C ALA A 60 0.86 0.48 -5.10
N ALA A 61 1.15 0.03 -3.87
CA ALA A 61 1.83 -1.24 -3.64
C ALA A 61 0.97 -2.46 -4.02
N ALA A 62 -0.34 -2.41 -3.78
CA ALA A 62 -1.28 -3.46 -4.19
C ALA A 62 -1.35 -3.64 -5.70
N SER A 63 -1.45 -2.54 -6.44
CA SER A 63 -1.60 -2.55 -7.90
C SER A 63 -0.25 -2.59 -8.65
N ALA A 64 0.88 -2.57 -7.95
CA ALA A 64 2.20 -2.41 -8.54
C ALA A 64 2.61 -3.47 -9.58
N LEU A 65 1.97 -4.64 -9.56
CA LEU A 65 2.26 -5.77 -10.44
C LEU A 65 1.10 -6.14 -11.37
N ASP A 66 0.00 -5.38 -11.36
CA ASP A 66 -1.24 -5.68 -12.10
C ASP A 66 -1.77 -7.10 -11.80
N ILE A 67 -1.78 -7.49 -10.52
CA ILE A 67 -2.24 -8.81 -10.05
C ILE A 67 -3.35 -8.71 -8.99
N ASP A 68 -3.77 -7.50 -8.64
CA ASP A 68 -4.96 -7.26 -7.83
C ASP A 68 -6.25 -7.61 -8.60
N ASP A 69 -7.32 -7.87 -7.86
CA ASP A 69 -8.60 -8.43 -8.34
C ASP A 69 -9.58 -7.45 -9.00
#